data_AF-A0A7Y8TRJ0-F1
#
_entry.id   AF-A0A7Y8TRJ0-F1
#
_cell.length_a   1.000
_cell.length_b   1.000
_cell.length_c   1.000
_cell.angle_alpha   90.00
_cell.angle_beta   90.00
_cell.angle_gamma   90.00
#
_symmetry.space_group_name_H-M   'P 1'
#
loop_
_entity.id
_entity.type
_entity.pdbx_description
1 polymer ?
#
loop_
_entity_poly.entity_id
_entity_poly.type
_entity_poly.pdbx_seq_one_letter_code
_entity_poly.pdbx_strand_id
1 'polypeptide(L)'
;MTYAVSLKLKPETYQRFQHIHQQLNAGESESLSKALGAVLTDISCEIIEQLFGELSRSSHSLDGESEKIIQQVIQTMQKYMPWSVSFFGNERLTPMVNYLASMMYQQEGQGFVTYPVDSIVMKETLGCIEQIRQGNSACIAPAFKGFTQIIDQGVGYLIRDPKKMLKFNLVVDKTLNGVIHLTTQLGYKRLEKMGAQFDLESAEIYLNHFLGFLQHPVKPKT
;
A
#
# COMPACT_ATOMS: atom_id res chain seq x y z
N MET A 1 0.83 -18.81 12.54
CA MET A 1 1.64 -17.59 12.54
C MET A 1 0.94 -16.58 11.66
N THR A 2 0.70 -15.37 12.15
CA THR A 2 0.09 -14.29 11.37
C THR A 2 1.20 -13.45 10.79
N TYR A 3 1.30 -13.36 9.47
CA TYR A 3 2.27 -12.47 8.82
C TYR A 3 1.62 -11.11 8.59
N ALA A 4 2.41 -10.05 8.68
CA ALA A 4 1.96 -8.70 8.38
C ALA A 4 3.04 -7.94 7.62
N VAL A 5 2.60 -7.01 6.79
CA VAL A 5 3.48 -6.02 6.16
C VAL A 5 3.34 -4.74 6.97
N SER A 6 4.46 -4.08 7.25
CA SER A 6 4.49 -2.77 7.91
C SER A 6 5.26 -1.77 7.06
N LEU A 7 4.60 -0.67 6.73
CA LEU A 7 5.12 0.41 5.91
C LEU A 7 5.27 1.65 6.78
N LYS A 8 6.39 2.35 6.67
CA LYS A 8 6.65 3.56 7.45
C LYS A 8 5.80 4.70 6.93
N LEU A 9 5.39 5.59 7.82
CA LEU A 9 4.74 6.85 7.45
C LEU A 9 5.65 8.02 7.85
N LYS A 10 5.68 9.09 7.07
CA LYS A 10 6.37 10.32 7.50
C LYS A 10 5.74 10.80 8.81
N PRO A 11 6.55 11.33 9.76
CA PRO A 11 6.03 11.80 11.04
C PRO A 11 4.89 12.81 10.89
N GLU A 12 5.01 13.73 9.94
CA GLU A 12 3.99 14.74 9.64
C GLU A 12 2.67 14.10 9.15
N THR A 13 2.75 13.15 8.21
CA THR A 13 1.61 12.41 7.68
C THR A 13 0.87 11.65 8.78
N TYR A 14 1.63 10.92 9.63
CA TYR A 14 1.07 10.20 10.77
C TYR A 14 0.40 11.15 11.78
N GLN A 15 1.07 12.24 12.16
CA GLN A 15 0.53 13.22 13.10
C GLN A 15 -0.73 13.90 12.57
N ARG A 16 -0.74 14.32 11.30
CA ARG A 16 -1.93 14.91 10.65
C ARG A 16 -3.10 13.93 10.64
N PHE A 17 -2.84 12.65 10.34
CA PHE A 17 -3.87 11.61 10.42
C PHE A 17 -4.43 11.46 11.83
N GLN A 18 -3.56 11.35 12.85
CA GLN A 18 -3.97 11.22 14.25
C GLN A 18 -4.80 12.43 14.73
N HIS A 19 -4.42 13.64 14.32
CA HIS A 19 -5.17 14.85 14.65
C HIS A 19 -6.58 14.82 14.05
N ILE A 20 -6.70 14.50 12.76
CA ILE A 20 -8.01 14.40 12.08
C ILE A 20 -8.86 13.28 12.71
N HIS A 21 -8.25 12.14 13.04
CA HIS A 21 -8.93 11.04 13.74
C HIS A 21 -9.50 11.50 15.09
N GLN A 22 -8.73 12.27 15.88
CA GLN A 22 -9.22 12.82 17.14
C GLN A 22 -10.37 13.81 16.93
N GLN A 23 -10.25 14.74 15.98
CA GLN A 23 -11.30 15.73 15.71
C GLN A 23 -12.61 15.09 15.23
N LEU A 24 -12.54 14.09 14.34
CA LEU A 24 -13.71 13.34 13.87
C LEU A 24 -14.42 12.63 15.03
N ASN A 25 -13.67 11.98 15.93
CA ASN A 25 -14.25 11.30 17.08
C ASN A 25 -14.71 12.25 18.20
N ALA A 26 -14.21 13.49 18.22
CA ALA A 26 -14.71 14.55 19.10
C ALA A 26 -16.03 15.17 18.62
N GLY A 27 -16.53 14.78 17.43
CA GLY A 27 -17.77 15.29 16.87
C GLY A 27 -17.63 16.68 16.24
N GLU A 28 -16.46 16.98 15.65
CA GLU A 28 -16.21 18.25 14.97
C GLU A 28 -17.32 18.59 13.96
N SER A 29 -17.78 19.84 14.01
CA SER A 29 -18.86 20.37 13.18
C SER A 29 -18.36 20.86 11.82
N GLU A 30 -17.11 21.34 11.77
CA GLU A 30 -16.48 21.74 10.51
C GLU A 30 -16.09 20.54 9.66
N SER A 31 -16.23 20.67 8.33
CA SER A 31 -15.91 19.58 7.42
C SER A 31 -14.42 19.30 7.36
N LEU A 32 -14.01 18.09 7.75
CA LEU A 32 -12.62 17.63 7.70
C LEU A 32 -12.30 16.86 6.41
N SER A 33 -13.23 16.79 5.47
CA SER A 33 -13.13 15.94 4.28
C SER A 33 -11.95 16.29 3.36
N LYS A 34 -11.68 17.58 3.16
CA LYS A 34 -10.53 18.05 2.36
C LYS A 34 -9.21 17.73 3.04
N ALA A 35 -9.11 18.02 4.34
CA ALA A 35 -7.91 17.76 5.12
C ALA A 35 -7.59 16.26 5.15
N LEU A 36 -8.61 15.43 5.38
CA LEU A 36 -8.49 13.98 5.36
C LEU A 36 -8.11 13.47 3.96
N GLY A 37 -8.74 13.97 2.90
CA GLY A 37 -8.42 13.60 1.52
C GLY A 37 -6.96 13.87 1.16
N ALA A 38 -6.39 14.97 1.64
CA ALA A 38 -4.96 15.27 1.46
C ALA A 38 -4.07 14.26 2.23
N VAL A 39 -4.37 13.99 3.50
CA VAL A 39 -3.59 13.04 4.30
C VAL A 39 -3.65 11.61 3.74
N LEU A 40 -4.82 11.16 3.27
CA LEU A 40 -4.96 9.85 2.63
C LEU A 40 -4.17 9.75 1.32
N THR A 41 -4.06 10.86 0.60
CA THR A 41 -3.21 10.96 -0.59
C THR A 41 -1.75 10.80 -0.21
N ASP A 42 -1.28 11.53 0.81
CA ASP A 42 0.10 11.46 1.30
C ASP A 42 0.45 10.04 1.74
N ILE A 43 -0.41 9.39 2.53
CA ILE A 43 -0.27 7.98 2.94
C ILE A 43 -0.15 7.06 1.72
N SER A 44 -1.03 7.23 0.73
CA SER A 44 -1.05 6.39 -0.47
C SER A 44 0.24 6.54 -1.28
N CYS A 45 0.71 7.77 -1.47
CA CYS A 45 1.96 8.05 -2.18
C CYS A 45 3.15 7.46 -1.44
N GLU A 46 3.23 7.61 -0.11
CA GLU A 46 4.31 7.04 0.70
C GLU A 46 4.35 5.51 0.65
N ILE A 47 3.18 4.85 0.62
CA ILE A 47 3.08 3.40 0.44
C ILE A 47 3.63 2.98 -0.92
N ILE A 48 3.21 3.67 -2.00
CA ILE A 48 3.66 3.38 -3.37
C ILE A 48 5.17 3.62 -3.49
N GLU A 49 5.70 4.71 -2.96
CA GLU A 49 7.12 5.02 -2.97
C GLU A 49 7.95 4.00 -2.19
N GLN A 50 7.44 3.42 -1.11
CA GLN A 50 8.16 2.37 -0.39
C GLN A 50 8.17 1.04 -1.15
N LEU A 51 7.02 0.64 -1.69
CA LEU A 51 6.89 -0.62 -2.41
C LEU A 51 7.60 -0.59 -3.78
N PHE A 52 7.64 0.58 -4.42
CA PHE A 52 8.09 0.73 -5.80
C PHE A 52 9.17 1.79 -6.04
N GLY A 53 9.57 2.57 -5.04
CA GLY A 53 10.54 3.67 -5.23
C GLY A 53 12.01 3.23 -5.27
N GLU A 54 12.39 2.15 -4.60
CA GLU A 54 13.77 1.62 -4.69
C GLU A 54 14.10 1.05 -6.06
N LEU A 55 13.07 0.52 -6.70
CA LEU A 55 13.04 0.05 -8.07
C LEU A 55 13.56 1.11 -9.07
N SER A 56 13.29 2.40 -8.84
CA SER A 56 13.81 3.49 -9.67
C SER A 56 15.26 3.90 -9.34
N ARG A 57 15.81 3.48 -8.19
CA ARG A 57 17.12 3.92 -7.69
C ARG A 57 18.23 2.89 -7.89
N SER A 58 17.91 1.63 -8.12
CA SER A 58 18.90 0.59 -8.42
C SER A 58 19.49 0.75 -9.83
N SER A 59 20.81 0.70 -9.94
CA SER A 59 21.64 0.95 -11.14
C SER A 59 21.36 -0.01 -12.32
N HIS A 60 20.68 -1.14 -12.08
CA HIS A 60 20.13 -2.03 -13.11
C HIS A 60 18.79 -1.50 -13.59
N SER A 61 18.83 -0.26 -14.09
CA SER A 61 17.71 0.60 -14.44
C SER A 61 16.44 -0.17 -14.73
N LEU A 62 15.43 0.00 -13.87
CA LEU A 62 14.10 0.06 -14.44
C LEU A 62 14.14 1.03 -15.62
N ASP A 63 13.84 0.50 -16.80
CA ASP A 63 13.67 1.31 -18.00
C ASP A 63 12.76 2.51 -17.66
N GLY A 64 13.03 3.68 -18.22
CA GLY A 64 12.35 4.95 -17.88
C GLY A 64 10.82 4.89 -18.00
N GLU A 65 10.28 3.86 -18.65
CA GLU A 65 8.88 3.47 -18.62
C GLU A 65 8.33 3.19 -17.22
N SER A 66 9.05 2.47 -16.36
CA SER A 66 8.51 2.03 -15.06
C SER A 66 8.43 3.19 -14.08
N GLU A 67 9.42 4.09 -14.09
CA GLU A 67 9.37 5.32 -13.31
C GLU A 67 8.21 6.22 -13.77
N LYS A 68 8.00 6.37 -15.09
CA LYS A 68 6.85 7.12 -15.63
C LYS A 68 5.52 6.55 -15.16
N ILE A 69 5.39 5.23 -15.03
CA ILE A 69 4.15 4.58 -14.59
C ILE A 69 3.91 4.78 -13.11
N ILE A 70 4.95 4.66 -12.26
CA ILE A 70 4.86 4.96 -10.82
C ILE A 70 4.43 6.41 -10.63
N GLN A 71 5.06 7.34 -11.36
CA GLN A 71 4.69 8.76 -11.35
C GLN A 71 3.25 8.98 -11.82
N GLN A 72 2.80 8.27 -12.87
CA GLN A 72 1.41 8.38 -13.34
C GLN A 72 0.40 7.88 -12.30
N VAL A 73 0.72 6.81 -11.57
CA VAL A 73 -0.10 6.29 -10.47
C VAL A 73 -0.16 7.31 -9.33
N ILE A 74 0.99 7.86 -8.91
CA ILE A 74 1.08 8.90 -7.88
C ILE A 74 0.25 10.13 -8.29
N GLN A 75 0.43 10.64 -9.50
CA GLN A 75 -0.33 11.78 -10.03
C GLN A 75 -1.84 11.51 -10.08
N THR A 76 -2.24 10.29 -10.43
CA THR A 76 -3.65 9.89 -10.45
C THR A 76 -4.24 9.89 -9.03
N MET A 77 -3.52 9.34 -8.05
CA MET A 77 -3.95 9.36 -6.64
C MET A 77 -4.08 10.80 -6.12
N GLN A 78 -3.08 11.64 -6.39
CA GLN A 78 -3.09 13.06 -6.04
C GLN A 78 -4.26 13.83 -6.65
N LYS A 79 -4.67 13.47 -7.87
CA LYS A 79 -5.78 14.11 -8.56
C LYS A 79 -7.15 13.69 -8.04
N TYR A 80 -7.38 12.39 -7.84
CA TYR A 80 -8.72 11.86 -7.60
C TYR A 80 -9.05 11.62 -6.13
N MET A 81 -8.06 11.34 -5.28
CA MET A 81 -8.31 11.01 -3.88
C MET A 81 -8.87 12.19 -3.07
N PRO A 82 -8.29 13.41 -3.11
CA PRO A 82 -8.84 14.55 -2.38
C PRO A 82 -10.26 14.90 -2.83
N TRP A 83 -10.50 14.84 -4.15
CA TRP A 83 -11.82 15.08 -4.74
C TRP A 83 -12.83 14.06 -4.24
N SER A 84 -12.50 12.77 -4.26
CA SER A 84 -13.40 11.70 -3.86
C SER A 84 -13.84 11.79 -2.40
N VAL A 85 -12.94 12.20 -1.51
CA VAL A 85 -13.21 12.31 -0.08
C VAL A 85 -14.00 13.58 0.23
N SER A 86 -13.84 14.63 -0.58
CA SER A 86 -14.44 15.96 -0.34
C SER A 86 -15.98 15.96 -0.28
N PHE A 87 -16.63 14.95 -0.85
CA PHE A 87 -18.10 14.82 -0.89
C PHE A 87 -18.72 14.27 0.40
N PHE A 88 -17.93 13.89 1.41
CA PHE A 88 -18.45 13.27 2.62
C PHE A 88 -18.49 14.21 3.81
N GLY A 89 -19.58 14.12 4.58
CA GLY A 89 -19.63 14.67 5.93
C GLY A 89 -18.87 13.81 6.95
N ASN A 90 -18.48 14.41 8.07
CA ASN A 90 -17.67 13.80 9.12
C ASN A 90 -18.27 12.48 9.65
N GLU A 91 -19.60 12.39 9.75
CA GLU A 91 -20.34 11.20 10.16
C GLU A 91 -20.01 9.95 9.30
N ARG A 92 -19.79 10.15 8.00
CA ARG A 92 -19.44 9.07 7.05
C ARG A 92 -17.95 8.76 7.05
N LEU A 93 -17.11 9.75 7.38
CA LEU A 93 -15.66 9.61 7.42
C LEU A 93 -15.22 8.86 8.69
N THR A 94 -15.88 9.08 9.81
CA THR A 94 -15.48 8.56 11.12
C THR A 94 -15.29 7.04 11.15
N PRO A 95 -16.21 6.18 10.64
CA PRO A 95 -15.99 4.73 10.64
C PRO A 95 -14.75 4.31 9.83
N MET A 96 -14.52 4.99 8.70
CA MET A 96 -13.39 4.71 7.82
C MET A 96 -12.06 5.12 8.46
N VAL A 97 -12.00 6.28 9.10
CA VAL A 97 -10.80 6.76 9.80
C VAL A 97 -10.49 5.87 11.01
N ASN A 98 -11.51 5.43 11.76
CA ASN A 98 -11.32 4.52 12.90
C ASN A 98 -10.77 3.17 12.44
N TYR A 99 -11.24 2.67 11.29
CA TYR A 99 -10.70 1.47 10.68
C TYR A 99 -9.24 1.66 10.22
N LEU A 100 -8.90 2.76 9.56
CA LEU A 100 -7.50 3.01 9.18
C LEU A 100 -6.60 3.22 10.41
N ALA A 101 -7.11 3.83 11.48
CA ALA A 101 -6.38 4.00 12.73
C ALA A 101 -6.05 2.66 13.40
N SER A 102 -6.94 1.66 13.32
CA SER A 102 -6.65 0.31 13.86
C SER A 102 -5.58 -0.44 13.06
N MET A 103 -5.32 0.01 11.82
CA MET A 103 -4.26 -0.48 10.95
C MET A 103 -2.96 0.31 11.10
N MET A 104 -2.90 1.27 12.03
CA MET A 104 -1.71 2.07 12.29
C MET A 104 -1.19 1.85 13.71
N TYR A 105 0.12 1.93 13.87
CA TYR A 105 0.76 1.91 15.18
C TYR A 105 2.02 2.77 15.16
N GLN A 106 2.54 3.06 16.35
CA GLN A 106 3.80 3.77 16.52
C GLN A 106 4.80 2.86 17.24
N GLN A 107 6.03 2.83 16.74
CA GLN A 107 7.15 2.11 17.36
C GLN A 107 8.37 3.03 17.34
N GLU A 108 8.99 3.26 18.50
CA GLU A 108 10.20 4.10 18.64
C GLU A 108 10.05 5.50 18.03
N GLY A 109 8.87 6.10 18.17
CA GLY A 109 8.57 7.42 17.60
C GLY A 109 8.20 7.41 16.11
N GLN A 110 8.42 6.31 15.39
CA GLN A 110 8.10 6.14 13.98
C GLN A 110 6.66 5.58 13.82
N GLY A 111 5.85 6.24 13.00
CA GLY A 111 4.51 5.77 12.63
C GLY A 111 4.56 4.72 11.53
N PHE A 112 3.67 3.74 11.59
CA PHE A 112 3.53 2.66 10.61
C PHE A 112 2.07 2.44 10.25
N VAL A 113 1.84 2.01 9.00
CA VAL A 113 0.61 1.37 8.56
C VAL A 113 0.88 -0.11 8.32
N THR A 114 -0.02 -0.98 8.77
CA THR A 114 0.12 -2.43 8.66
C THR A 114 -1.12 -3.09 8.08
N TYR A 115 -0.91 -4.22 7.41
CA TYR A 115 -1.98 -5.10 6.99
C TYR A 115 -1.56 -6.57 7.11
N PRO A 116 -2.50 -7.46 7.48
CA PRO A 116 -2.20 -8.88 7.58
C PRO A 116 -2.05 -9.48 6.17
N VAL A 117 -1.26 -10.55 6.08
CA VAL A 117 -1.03 -11.29 4.86
C VAL A 117 -1.37 -12.76 5.07
N ASP A 118 -2.07 -13.33 4.10
CA ASP A 118 -2.38 -14.75 4.08
C ASP A 118 -1.11 -15.61 4.24
N SER A 119 -1.19 -16.56 5.18
CA SER A 119 -0.03 -17.34 5.58
C SER A 119 0.45 -18.34 4.51
N ILE A 120 -0.44 -18.76 3.60
CA ILE A 120 -0.09 -19.65 2.49
C ILE A 120 0.69 -18.84 1.46
N VAL A 121 0.13 -17.70 1.02
CA VAL A 121 0.80 -16.79 0.07
C VAL A 121 2.18 -16.40 0.59
N MET A 122 2.30 -16.07 1.88
CA MET A 122 3.58 -15.70 2.46
C MET A 122 4.59 -16.86 2.42
N LYS A 123 4.20 -18.06 2.86
CA LYS A 123 5.09 -19.22 2.88
C LYS A 123 5.55 -19.63 1.49
N GLU A 124 4.65 -19.62 0.52
CA GLU A 124 4.97 -19.92 -0.88
C GLU A 124 5.96 -18.90 -1.44
N THR A 125 5.75 -17.61 -1.15
CA THR A 125 6.64 -16.53 -1.57
C THR A 125 8.03 -16.68 -0.93
N LEU A 126 8.10 -16.90 0.39
CA LEU A 126 9.35 -17.13 1.10
C LEU A 126 10.11 -18.36 0.59
N GLY A 127 9.41 -19.46 0.32
CA GLY A 127 10.00 -20.66 -0.25
C GLY A 127 10.60 -20.42 -1.64
N CYS A 128 9.91 -19.64 -2.50
CA CYS A 128 10.46 -19.25 -3.79
C CYS A 128 11.72 -18.37 -3.65
N ILE A 129 11.74 -17.45 -2.68
CA ILE A 129 12.91 -16.60 -2.41
C ILE A 129 14.11 -17.45 -1.97
N GLU A 130 13.90 -18.45 -1.10
CA GLU A 130 14.96 -19.37 -0.70
C GLU A 130 15.52 -20.17 -1.89
N GLN A 131 14.65 -20.61 -2.80
CA GLN A 131 15.08 -21.31 -4.03
C GLN A 131 15.89 -20.40 -4.96
N ILE A 132 15.53 -19.12 -5.08
CA ILE A 132 16.29 -18.12 -5.85
C ILE A 132 17.70 -17.95 -5.26
N ARG A 133 17.81 -17.84 -3.93
CA ARG A 133 19.11 -17.77 -3.22
C ARG A 133 19.98 -19.02 -3.43
N GLN A 134 19.36 -20.16 -3.72
CA GLN A 134 20.04 -21.41 -4.08
C GLN A 134 20.39 -21.49 -5.58
N GLY A 135 20.13 -20.43 -6.35
CA GLY A 135 20.44 -20.35 -7.78
C GLY A 135 19.32 -20.82 -8.71
N ASN A 136 18.11 -21.08 -8.19
CA ASN A 136 16.99 -21.54 -9.01
C ASN A 136 16.22 -20.36 -9.64
N SER A 137 16.60 -20.01 -10.87
CA SER A 137 15.97 -18.92 -11.61
C SER A 137 14.51 -19.18 -11.99
N ALA A 138 14.06 -20.44 -12.02
CA ALA A 138 12.66 -20.78 -12.30
C ALA A 138 11.71 -20.29 -11.20
N CYS A 139 12.23 -20.00 -10.00
CA CYS A 139 11.45 -19.46 -8.88
C CYS A 139 11.31 -17.93 -8.91
N ILE A 140 11.99 -17.21 -9.81
CA ILE A 140 11.90 -15.74 -9.92
C ILE A 140 10.46 -15.31 -10.21
N ALA A 141 9.87 -15.76 -11.32
CA ALA A 141 8.51 -15.38 -11.69
C ALA A 141 7.46 -15.78 -10.62
N PRO A 142 7.49 -16.99 -10.03
CA PRO A 142 6.65 -17.34 -8.88
C PRO A 142 6.78 -16.40 -7.68
N ALA A 143 8.00 -15.97 -7.34
CA ALA A 143 8.20 -15.07 -6.19
C ALA A 143 7.59 -13.67 -6.44
N PHE A 144 7.76 -13.11 -7.65
CA PHE A 144 7.14 -11.85 -8.05
C PHE A 144 5.60 -11.94 -8.15
N LYS A 145 5.07 -13.11 -8.52
CA LYS A 145 3.62 -13.38 -8.47
C LYS A 145 3.13 -13.38 -7.01
N GLY A 146 3.88 -13.99 -6.10
CA GLY A 146 3.62 -13.93 -4.66
C GLY A 146 3.55 -12.49 -4.15
N PHE A 147 4.53 -11.65 -4.51
CA PHE A 147 4.51 -10.22 -4.17
C PHE A 147 3.31 -9.47 -4.72
N THR A 148 2.94 -9.72 -5.97
CA THR A 148 1.73 -9.15 -6.56
C THR A 148 0.49 -9.45 -5.70
N GLN A 149 0.36 -10.69 -5.20
CA GLN A 149 -0.74 -11.09 -4.32
C GLN A 149 -0.67 -10.42 -2.94
N ILE A 150 0.52 -10.24 -2.37
CA ILE A 150 0.68 -9.54 -1.09
C ILE A 150 0.29 -8.06 -1.23
N ILE A 151 0.70 -7.41 -2.32
CA ILE A 151 0.32 -6.02 -2.62
C ILE A 151 -1.19 -5.90 -2.85
N ASP A 152 -1.82 -6.86 -3.55
CA ASP A 152 -3.28 -6.88 -3.73
C ASP A 152 -4.06 -7.01 -2.41
N GLN A 153 -3.54 -7.77 -1.45
CA GLN A 153 -4.09 -7.81 -0.09
C GLN A 153 -4.00 -6.43 0.58
N GLY A 154 -2.87 -5.74 0.46
CA GLY A 154 -2.71 -4.36 0.94
C GLY A 154 -3.71 -3.39 0.29
N VAL A 155 -3.95 -3.49 -1.01
CA VAL A 155 -4.99 -2.72 -1.71
C VAL A 155 -6.39 -3.05 -1.18
N GLY A 156 -6.64 -4.32 -0.86
CA GLY A 156 -7.85 -4.76 -0.16
C GLY A 156 -8.07 -3.99 1.14
N TYR A 157 -7.12 -4.13 2.06
CA TYR A 157 -7.21 -3.57 3.41
C TYR A 157 -7.16 -2.03 3.44
N LEU A 158 -6.31 -1.39 2.64
CA LEU A 158 -6.03 0.05 2.75
C LEU A 158 -6.83 0.92 1.76
N ILE A 159 -7.45 0.32 0.74
CA ILE A 159 -8.20 1.06 -0.28
C ILE A 159 -9.62 0.54 -0.42
N ARG A 160 -9.80 -0.76 -0.73
CA ARG A 160 -11.13 -1.30 -1.07
C ARG A 160 -12.06 -1.33 0.14
N ASP A 161 -11.57 -1.72 1.31
CA ASP A 161 -12.39 -1.79 2.52
C ASP A 161 -12.78 -0.40 3.07
N PRO A 162 -11.85 0.58 3.21
CA PRO A 162 -12.20 1.97 3.50
C PRO A 162 -13.25 2.54 2.56
N LYS A 163 -13.12 2.27 1.25
CA LYS A 163 -14.08 2.73 0.25
C LYS A 163 -15.48 2.15 0.47
N LYS A 164 -15.61 0.86 0.83
CA LYS A 164 -16.91 0.24 1.14
C LYS A 164 -17.60 0.95 2.32
N MET A 165 -16.84 1.39 3.31
CA MET A 165 -17.38 2.09 4.49
C MET A 165 -17.97 3.45 4.15
N LEU A 166 -17.40 4.14 3.16
CA LEU A 166 -17.86 5.45 2.71
C LEU A 166 -19.20 5.43 1.96
N LYS A 167 -19.64 4.24 1.49
CA LYS A 167 -20.93 4.04 0.79
C LYS A 167 -21.16 5.08 -0.31
N PHE A 168 -20.24 5.14 -1.27
CA PHE A 168 -20.33 6.02 -2.44
C PHE A 168 -21.64 5.77 -3.20
N ASN A 169 -22.15 6.83 -3.84
CA ASN A 169 -23.20 6.65 -4.85
C ASN A 169 -22.65 5.87 -6.06
N LEU A 170 -23.55 5.27 -6.86
CA LEU A 170 -23.17 4.37 -7.95
C LEU A 170 -22.17 4.98 -8.96
N VAL A 171 -22.30 6.28 -9.25
CA VAL A 171 -21.46 6.97 -10.23
C VAL A 171 -20.04 7.16 -9.69
N VAL A 172 -19.90 7.66 -8.45
CA VAL A 172 -18.59 7.84 -7.83
C VAL A 172 -17.93 6.50 -7.56
N ASP A 173 -18.70 5.49 -7.16
CA ASP A 173 -18.17 4.14 -6.93
C ASP A 173 -17.60 3.52 -8.21
N LYS A 174 -18.31 3.63 -9.34
CA LYS A 174 -17.83 3.17 -10.66
C LYS A 174 -16.53 3.86 -11.08
N THR A 175 -16.45 5.19 -10.91
CA THR A 175 -15.25 5.95 -11.25
C THR A 175 -14.05 5.53 -10.39
N LEU A 176 -14.24 5.41 -9.08
CA LEU A 176 -13.17 4.97 -8.17
C LEU A 176 -12.76 3.52 -8.44
N ASN A 177 -13.71 2.63 -8.73
CA ASN A 177 -13.40 1.25 -9.13
C ASN A 177 -12.57 1.22 -10.42
N GLY A 178 -12.92 2.06 -11.40
CA GLY A 178 -12.16 2.18 -12.63
C GLY A 178 -10.71 2.62 -12.39
N VAL A 179 -10.51 3.64 -11.54
CA VAL A 179 -9.17 4.12 -11.17
C VAL A 179 -8.39 3.07 -10.40
N ILE A 180 -8.97 2.47 -9.35
CA ILE A 180 -8.32 1.41 -8.57
C ILE A 180 -7.95 0.23 -9.46
N HIS A 181 -8.86 -0.21 -10.33
CA HIS A 181 -8.61 -1.33 -11.25
C HIS A 181 -7.50 -1.01 -12.25
N LEU A 182 -7.53 0.17 -12.87
CA LEU A 182 -6.49 0.59 -13.81
C LEU A 182 -5.11 0.66 -13.12
N THR A 183 -5.03 1.30 -11.96
CA THR A 183 -3.80 1.44 -11.18
C THR A 183 -3.24 0.09 -10.76
N THR A 184 -4.09 -0.80 -10.23
CA THR A 184 -3.65 -2.13 -9.78
C THR A 184 -3.21 -3.00 -10.94
N GLN A 185 -3.97 -3.06 -12.03
CA GLN A 185 -3.61 -3.85 -13.21
C GLN A 185 -2.30 -3.39 -13.85
N LEU A 186 -2.04 -2.08 -13.90
CA LEU A 186 -0.79 -1.53 -14.40
C LEU A 186 0.39 -1.93 -13.49
N GLY A 187 0.24 -1.82 -12.17
CA GLY A 187 1.25 -2.26 -11.21
C GLY A 187 1.54 -3.76 -11.31
N TYR A 188 0.50 -4.59 -11.35
CA TYR A 188 0.62 -6.06 -11.38
C TYR A 188 1.31 -6.54 -12.66
N LYS A 189 0.87 -6.06 -13.84
CA LYS A 189 1.52 -6.41 -15.11
C LYS A 189 3.00 -6.03 -15.14
N ARG A 190 3.41 -4.98 -14.42
CA ARG A 190 4.82 -4.56 -14.37
C ARG A 190 5.64 -5.44 -13.44
N LEU A 191 5.12 -5.83 -12.27
CA LEU A 191 5.76 -6.83 -11.40
C LEU A 191 5.92 -8.18 -12.12
N GLU A 192 4.91 -8.60 -12.89
CA GLU A 192 4.98 -9.81 -13.71
C GLU A 192 6.08 -9.72 -14.78
N LYS A 193 6.20 -8.57 -15.47
CA LYS A 193 7.29 -8.33 -16.42
C LYS A 193 8.66 -8.36 -15.77
N MET A 194 8.82 -7.79 -14.58
CA MET A 194 10.08 -7.86 -13.82
C MET A 194 10.46 -9.31 -13.52
N GLY A 195 9.50 -10.12 -13.07
CA GLY A 195 9.72 -11.54 -12.82
C GLY A 195 10.14 -12.35 -14.06
N ALA A 196 9.87 -11.85 -15.28
CA ALA A 196 10.28 -12.47 -16.54
C ALA A 196 11.63 -11.96 -17.07
N GLN A 197 12.11 -10.81 -16.59
CA GLN A 197 13.28 -10.12 -17.13
C GLN A 197 14.48 -10.10 -16.19
N PHE A 198 14.26 -10.28 -14.88
CA PHE A 198 15.32 -10.23 -13.89
C PHE A 198 16.16 -11.50 -13.89
N ASP A 199 17.47 -11.32 -13.73
CA ASP A 199 18.38 -12.39 -13.36
C ASP A 199 18.33 -12.64 -11.83
N LEU A 200 19.08 -13.65 -11.38
CA LEU A 200 19.10 -14.05 -9.97
C LEU A 200 19.54 -12.91 -9.04
N GLU A 201 20.57 -12.16 -9.44
CA GLU A 201 21.13 -11.06 -8.64
C GLU A 201 20.13 -9.90 -8.50
N SER A 202 19.55 -9.47 -9.61
CA SER A 202 18.54 -8.39 -9.61
C SER A 202 17.27 -8.80 -8.87
N ALA A 203 16.84 -10.05 -9.02
CA ALA A 203 15.71 -10.61 -8.29
C ALA A 203 15.98 -10.61 -6.78
N GLU A 204 17.13 -11.09 -6.34
CA GLU A 204 17.46 -11.17 -4.92
C GLU A 204 17.48 -9.79 -4.24
N ILE A 205 18.07 -8.77 -4.89
CA ILE A 205 18.08 -7.39 -4.37
C ILE A 205 16.65 -6.91 -4.09
N TYR A 206 15.75 -7.08 -5.07
CA TYR A 206 14.38 -6.62 -4.93
C TYR A 206 13.58 -7.43 -3.89
N LEU A 207 13.75 -8.75 -3.88
CA LEU A 207 13.09 -9.62 -2.91
C LEU A 207 13.52 -9.26 -1.49
N ASN A 208 14.79 -8.98 -1.26
CA ASN A 208 15.33 -8.59 0.05
C ASN A 208 14.75 -7.25 0.53
N HIS A 209 14.57 -6.27 -0.36
CA HIS A 209 13.87 -5.02 -0.03
C HIS A 209 12.47 -5.30 0.50
N PHE A 210 11.70 -6.12 -0.22
CA PHE A 210 10.33 -6.45 0.18
C PHE A 210 10.27 -7.19 1.52
N LEU A 211 11.20 -8.12 1.75
CA LEU A 211 11.34 -8.82 3.03
C LEU A 211 11.57 -7.84 4.19
N GLY A 212 12.18 -6.69 3.95
CA GLY A 212 12.36 -5.63 4.94
C GLY A 212 11.05 -5.02 5.47
N PHE A 213 9.95 -5.14 4.72
CA PHE A 213 8.62 -4.71 5.18
C PHE A 213 7.88 -5.77 6.00
N LEU A 214 8.35 -7.03 5.98
CA LEU A 214 7.69 -8.10 6.68
C LEU A 214 7.95 -8.00 8.18
N GLN A 215 6.89 -7.85 8.95
CA GLN A 215 6.95 -8.07 10.38
C GLN A 215 6.52 -9.49 10.70
N HIS A 216 7.40 -10.22 11.39
CA HIS A 216 6.95 -11.29 12.25
C HIS A 216 6.21 -10.65 13.42
N PRO A 217 5.04 -11.19 13.82
CA PRO A 217 4.09 -10.46 14.64
C PRO A 217 4.77 -9.97 15.92
N VAL A 218 4.87 -8.64 16.06
CA VAL A 218 5.03 -8.03 17.37
C VAL A 218 3.75 -8.37 18.11
N LYS A 219 3.86 -9.17 19.17
CA LYS A 219 2.72 -9.52 20.03
C LYS A 219 1.89 -8.26 20.28
N PRO A 220 0.55 -8.31 20.14
CA PRO A 220 -0.28 -7.25 20.67
C PRO A 220 0.09 -7.12 22.15
N LYS A 221 0.47 -5.91 22.58
CA LYS A 221 0.57 -5.62 24.01
C LYS A 221 -0.81 -5.87 24.60
N THR A 222 -0.92 -6.98 25.34
CA THR A 222 -1.99 -7.26 26.29
C THR A 222 -2.17 -6.10 27.25
#